data_AF-A0AA40EP11-F1
#
_entry.id   AF-A0AA40EP11-F1
#
_cell.length_a   1.000
_cell.length_b   1.000
_cell.length_c   1.000
_cell.angle_alpha   90.00
_cell.angle_beta   90.00
_cell.angle_gamma   90.00
#
_symmetry.space_group_name_H-M   'P 1'
#
loop_
_entity.id
_entity.type
_entity.pdbx_description
1 polymer ?
#
loop_
_entity_poly.entity_id
_entity_poly.type
_entity_poly.pdbx_seq_one_letter_code
_entity_poly.pdbx_strand_id
1 'polypeptide(L)'
;MLYMAFDTPNRLPGFWLNFKDAKQGVQVAGTSDPSTCLSSLSLEPTRLSQLTGDTKYYDAISRVTDFLERTQTSTSLPGMWPKLLNFRDEQAGDGTDFTLSGLADSLYEYLPKMAILLGGRWFIIV
;
A
#
# COMPACT_ATOMS: atom_id res chain seq x y z
N MET A 1 6.29 -8.38 14.48
CA MET A 1 4.85 -8.30 14.82
C MET A 1 4.03 -7.68 13.69
N LEU A 2 4.33 -6.45 13.24
CA LEU A 2 3.60 -5.79 12.13
C LEU A 2 3.66 -6.53 10.79
N TYR A 3 4.70 -7.33 10.55
CA TYR A 3 4.79 -8.20 9.37
C TYR A 3 3.58 -9.14 9.21
N MET A 4 2.94 -9.57 10.32
CA MET A 4 1.74 -10.42 10.24
C MET A 4 0.50 -9.68 9.73
N ALA A 5 0.54 -8.35 9.61
CA ALA A 5 -0.54 -7.59 8.98
C ALA A 5 -0.73 -7.96 7.49
N PHE A 6 0.34 -8.42 6.85
CA PHE A 6 0.33 -8.89 5.46
C PHE A 6 -0.08 -10.36 5.33
N ASP A 7 -0.40 -11.04 6.44
CA ASP A 7 -0.93 -12.40 6.40
C ASP A 7 -2.44 -12.38 6.14
N THR A 8 -2.77 -12.01 4.90
CA THR A 8 -4.11 -11.99 4.32
C THR A 8 -4.12 -12.80 3.02
N PRO A 9 -5.28 -13.25 2.51
CA PRO A 9 -5.35 -14.07 1.30
C PRO A 9 -4.64 -13.46 0.08
N ASN A 10 -4.70 -12.14 -0.08
CA ASN A 10 -4.06 -11.41 -1.18
C ASN A 10 -2.78 -10.66 -0.76
N ARG A 11 -2.32 -10.86 0.48
CA ARG A 11 -1.10 -10.26 1.04
C ARG A 11 -1.11 -8.72 1.13
N LEU A 12 -2.27 -8.09 1.00
CA LEU A 12 -2.47 -6.68 1.33
C LEU A 12 -3.01 -6.57 2.77
N PRO A 13 -2.46 -5.69 3.63
CA PRO A 13 -3.01 -5.49 4.96
C PRO A 13 -4.38 -4.80 4.93
N GLY A 14 -5.14 -4.92 6.02
CA GLY A 14 -6.26 -4.02 6.31
C GLY A 14 -5.82 -2.83 7.16
N PHE A 15 -6.70 -1.84 7.30
CA PHE A 15 -6.47 -0.66 8.14
C PHE A 15 -6.18 -0.99 9.61
N TRP A 16 -6.81 -2.05 10.14
CA TRP A 16 -6.59 -2.52 11.51
C TRP A 16 -5.89 -3.88 11.52
N LEU A 17 -4.85 -4.01 12.34
CA LEU A 17 -4.26 -5.29 12.70
C LEU A 17 -5.04 -5.91 13.88
N ASN A 18 -5.83 -6.94 13.60
CA ASN A 18 -6.45 -7.73 14.65
C ASN A 18 -5.52 -8.89 15.05
N PHE A 19 -4.93 -8.81 16.25
CA PHE A 19 -4.00 -9.81 16.75
C PHE A 19 -4.59 -11.21 16.87
N LYS A 20 -5.88 -11.33 17.19
CA LYS A 20 -6.55 -12.63 17.30
C LYS A 20 -6.68 -13.26 15.92
N ASP A 21 -7.13 -12.48 14.95
CA ASP A 21 -7.35 -12.95 13.58
C ASP A 21 -6.02 -13.26 12.89
N ALA A 22 -5.01 -12.41 13.06
CA ALA A 22 -3.66 -12.63 12.53
C ALA A 22 -3.00 -13.87 13.17
N LYS A 23 -3.23 -14.13 14.46
CA LYS A 23 -2.75 -15.36 15.11
C LYS A 23 -3.47 -16.61 14.59
N GLN A 24 -4.72 -16.47 14.17
CA GLN A 24 -5.54 -17.56 13.62
C GLN A 24 -5.39 -17.70 12.09
N GLY A 25 -4.67 -16.79 11.42
CA GLY A 25 -4.54 -16.78 9.95
C GLY A 25 -5.84 -16.45 9.22
N VAL A 26 -6.77 -15.74 9.87
CA VAL A 26 -8.10 -15.40 9.31
C VAL A 26 -8.27 -13.91 9.02
N GLN A 27 -7.17 -13.15 9.10
CA GLN A 27 -7.17 -11.72 8.79
C GLN A 27 -7.40 -11.49 7.29
N VAL A 28 -8.11 -10.41 6.97
CA VAL A 28 -8.44 -10.00 5.60
C VAL A 28 -8.22 -8.50 5.42
N ALA A 29 -7.94 -8.06 4.21
CA ALA A 29 -7.85 -6.64 3.88
C ALA A 29 -9.23 -5.96 3.95
N GLY A 30 -9.26 -4.63 4.05
CA GLY A 30 -10.48 -3.85 4.02
C GLY A 30 -10.99 -3.58 2.61
N THR A 31 -12.28 -3.27 2.49
CA THR A 31 -12.94 -2.98 1.21
C THR A 31 -13.17 -1.49 0.96
N SER A 32 -12.88 -0.63 1.95
CA SER A 32 -13.11 0.81 1.90
C SER A 32 -12.15 1.51 2.86
N ASP A 33 -10.86 1.24 2.70
CA ASP A 33 -9.81 1.77 3.57
C ASP A 33 -9.19 3.03 2.95
N PRO A 34 -8.70 3.99 3.76
CA PRO A 34 -7.97 5.15 3.28
C PRO A 34 -6.83 4.75 2.34
N SER A 35 -6.69 5.44 1.22
CA SER A 35 -5.61 5.14 0.27
C SER A 35 -4.23 5.31 0.91
N THR A 36 -4.10 6.23 1.87
CA THR A 36 -2.88 6.42 2.67
C THR A 36 -2.50 5.22 3.53
N CYS A 37 -3.45 4.34 3.88
CA CYS A 37 -3.23 3.30 4.87
C CYS A 37 -2.04 2.39 4.52
N LEU A 38 -2.00 1.93 3.27
CA LEU A 38 -0.99 0.97 2.82
C LEU A 38 0.17 1.67 2.12
N SER A 39 -0.11 2.75 1.40
CA SER A 39 0.92 3.46 0.63
C SER A 39 1.95 4.16 1.51
N SER A 40 1.54 4.59 2.70
CA SER A 40 2.37 5.35 3.64
C SER A 40 3.18 4.45 4.58
N LEU A 41 3.33 3.18 4.20
CA LEU A 41 4.16 2.20 4.89
C LEU A 41 5.35 1.79 4.01
N SER A 42 5.63 2.47 2.89
CA SER A 42 6.64 1.95 1.96
C SER A 42 8.09 2.20 2.35
N LEU A 43 8.37 3.31 3.04
CA LEU A 43 9.73 3.72 3.37
C LEU A 43 10.34 2.84 4.46
N GLU A 44 9.58 2.53 5.50
CA GLU A 44 10.05 1.93 6.74
C GLU A 44 10.46 0.45 6.55
N PRO A 45 9.63 -0.43 5.93
CA PRO A 45 9.99 -1.81 5.63
C PRO A 45 11.12 -1.89 4.59
N THR A 46 11.11 -1.00 3.59
CA THR A 46 12.20 -0.93 2.62
C THR A 46 13.52 -0.60 3.30
N ARG A 47 13.54 0.43 4.15
CA ARG A 47 14.74 0.80 4.90
C ARG A 47 15.15 -0.30 5.89
N LEU A 48 14.20 -0.99 6.51
CA LEU A 48 14.47 -2.13 7.38
C LEU A 48 15.13 -3.28 6.62
N SER A 49 14.67 -3.60 5.41
CA SER A 49 15.33 -4.58 4.55
C SER A 49 16.76 -4.18 4.18
N GLN A 50 17.00 -2.91 3.85
CA GLN A 50 18.36 -2.41 3.56
C GLN A 50 19.30 -2.55 4.76
N LEU A 51 18.82 -2.30 5.98
CA LEU A 51 19.63 -2.34 7.20
C LEU A 51 19.88 -3.76 7.71
N THR A 52 18.91 -4.65 7.55
CA THR A 52 18.97 -6.02 8.09
C THR A 52 19.48 -7.04 7.08
N GLY A 53 19.40 -6.74 5.79
CA GLY A 53 19.62 -7.70 4.71
C GLY A 53 18.47 -8.70 4.51
N ASP A 54 17.41 -8.63 5.32
CA ASP A 54 16.25 -9.51 5.21
C ASP A 54 15.24 -8.92 4.22
N THR A 55 15.09 -9.57 3.06
CA THR A 55 14.26 -9.07 1.95
C THR A 55 12.77 -9.17 2.20
N LYS A 56 12.32 -9.91 3.23
CA LYS A 56 10.89 -10.11 3.47
C LYS A 56 10.13 -8.80 3.72
N TYR A 57 10.77 -7.81 4.35
CA TYR A 57 10.12 -6.54 4.66
C TYR A 57 9.84 -5.72 3.39
N TYR A 58 10.77 -5.74 2.42
CA TYR A 58 10.57 -5.16 1.10
C TYR A 58 9.53 -5.92 0.28
N ASP A 59 9.57 -7.26 0.29
CA ASP A 59 8.59 -8.11 -0.42
C ASP A 59 7.15 -7.88 0.07
N ALA A 60 6.97 -7.64 1.37
CA ALA A 60 5.65 -7.33 1.92
C ALA A 60 5.06 -6.05 1.32
N ILE A 61 5.85 -4.99 1.17
CA ILE A 61 5.35 -3.73 0.62
C ILE A 61 5.30 -3.71 -0.91
N SER A 62 6.18 -4.43 -1.62
CA SER A 62 6.18 -4.40 -3.09
C SER A 62 4.80 -4.74 -3.68
N ARG A 63 4.02 -5.59 -3.01
CA ARG A 63 2.64 -5.90 -3.39
C ARG A 63 1.68 -4.71 -3.36
N VAL A 64 1.85 -3.80 -2.42
CA VAL A 64 1.08 -2.54 -2.36
C VAL A 64 1.46 -1.67 -3.55
N THR A 65 2.76 -1.60 -3.88
CA THR A 65 3.27 -0.87 -5.05
C THR A 65 2.72 -1.45 -6.34
N ASP A 66 2.75 -2.77 -6.50
CA ASP A 66 2.21 -3.46 -7.67
C ASP A 66 0.70 -3.20 -7.82
N PHE A 67 -0.05 -3.18 -6.72
CA PHE A 67 -1.47 -2.83 -6.73
C PHE A 67 -1.70 -1.39 -7.21
N LEU A 68 -0.93 -0.42 -6.71
CA LEU A 68 -1.02 0.97 -7.16
C LEU A 68 -0.69 1.08 -8.66
N GLU A 69 0.44 0.50 -9.10
CA GLU A 69 0.85 0.51 -10.51
C GLU A 69 -0.24 -0.07 -11.43
N ARG A 70 -0.78 -1.26 -11.10
CA ARG A 70 -1.84 -1.90 -11.89
C ARG A 70 -3.11 -1.06 -12.00
N THR A 71 -3.44 -0.32 -10.95
CA THR A 71 -4.71 0.43 -10.88
C THR A 71 -4.58 1.88 -11.33
N GLN A 72 -3.36 2.41 -11.50
CA GLN A 72 -3.11 3.82 -11.81
C GLN A 72 -3.83 4.33 -13.07
N THR A 73 -3.95 3.47 -14.08
CA THR A 73 -4.55 3.81 -15.38
C THR A 73 -6.04 3.49 -15.46
N SER A 74 -6.57 2.70 -14.54
CA SER A 74 -7.97 2.27 -14.52
C SER A 74 -8.87 3.16 -13.67
N THR A 75 -8.32 4.13 -12.94
CA THR A 75 -9.11 5.06 -12.14
C THR A 75 -9.83 6.08 -13.01
N SER A 76 -10.91 6.66 -12.49
CA SER A 76 -11.64 7.75 -13.17
C SER A 76 -10.79 9.00 -13.42
N LEU A 77 -9.64 9.13 -12.75
CA LEU A 77 -8.66 10.18 -12.94
C LEU A 77 -7.25 9.55 -13.02
N PRO A 78 -6.78 9.19 -14.22
CA PRO A 78 -5.50 8.48 -14.38
C PRO A 78 -4.34 9.20 -13.68
N GLY A 79 -3.55 8.42 -12.93
CA GLY A 79 -2.48 8.96 -12.09
C GLY A 79 -2.91 9.40 -10.69
N MET A 80 -4.22 9.36 -10.38
CA MET A 80 -4.76 9.58 -9.05
C MET A 80 -5.63 8.40 -8.60
N TRP A 81 -5.58 8.11 -7.31
CA TRP A 81 -6.42 7.11 -6.66
C TRP A 81 -7.51 7.80 -5.83
N PRO A 82 -8.72 7.23 -5.76
CA PRO A 82 -9.75 7.71 -4.85
C PRO A 82 -9.28 7.68 -3.40
N LYS A 83 -9.90 8.52 -2.57
CA LYS A 83 -9.61 8.62 -1.12
C LYS A 83 -9.75 7.29 -0.38
N LEU A 84 -10.67 6.43 -0.83
CA LEU A 84 -10.93 5.11 -0.26
C LEU A 84 -10.73 4.05 -1.33
N LEU A 85 -10.04 2.96 -0.99
CA LEU A 85 -9.71 1.86 -1.89
C LEU A 85 -10.22 0.52 -1.34
N ASN A 86 -10.53 -0.40 -2.25
CA ASN A 86 -10.85 -1.77 -1.91
C ASN A 86 -9.58 -2.62 -2.05
N PHE A 87 -8.84 -2.75 -0.95
CA PHE A 87 -7.63 -3.57 -0.92
C PHE A 87 -7.93 -5.07 -0.91
N ARG A 88 -9.12 -5.50 -0.46
CA ARG A 88 -9.49 -6.92 -0.46
C ARG A 88 -9.65 -7.49 -1.86
N ASP A 89 -10.36 -6.76 -2.70
CA ASP A 89 -10.65 -7.18 -4.07
C ASP A 89 -9.68 -6.56 -5.07
N GLU A 90 -8.66 -5.83 -4.59
CA GLU A 90 -7.64 -5.14 -5.37
C GLU A 90 -8.23 -4.19 -6.42
N GLN A 91 -9.19 -3.38 -6.01
CA GLN A 91 -9.87 -2.42 -6.87
C GLN A 91 -9.69 -1.00 -6.35
N ALA A 92 -9.28 -0.10 -7.26
CA ALA A 92 -9.37 1.33 -6.99
C ALA A 92 -10.80 1.87 -7.11
N GLY A 93 -11.71 1.08 -7.69
CA GLY A 93 -13.14 1.37 -7.82
C GLY A 93 -13.45 2.57 -8.72
N ASP A 94 -14.74 2.82 -8.93
CA ASP A 94 -15.25 3.97 -9.69
C ASP A 94 -15.37 5.22 -8.81
N GLY A 95 -14.61 5.26 -7.70
CA GLY A 95 -14.68 6.34 -6.72
C GLY A 95 -14.42 7.70 -7.37
N THR A 96 -15.29 8.67 -7.12
CA THR A 96 -15.18 10.03 -7.68
C THR A 96 -14.61 11.03 -6.69
N ASP A 97 -14.33 10.60 -5.45
CA ASP A 97 -13.79 11.46 -4.39
C ASP A 97 -12.26 11.38 -4.36
N PHE A 98 -11.63 12.35 -5.01
CA PHE A 98 -10.19 12.52 -5.10
C PHE A 98 -9.74 13.69 -4.23
N THR A 99 -8.66 13.51 -3.48
CA THR A 99 -8.09 14.57 -2.65
C THR A 99 -6.59 14.39 -2.49
N LEU A 100 -5.90 15.47 -2.11
CA LEU A 100 -4.50 15.49 -1.68
C LEU A 100 -4.39 15.80 -0.18
N SER A 101 -5.51 15.85 0.53
CA SER A 101 -5.60 16.08 1.97
C SER A 101 -5.66 14.76 2.74
N GLY A 102 -6.02 14.81 4.02
CA GLY A 102 -6.12 13.64 4.88
C GLY A 102 -6.85 12.47 4.25
N LEU A 103 -6.38 11.26 4.55
CA LEU A 103 -6.76 9.97 3.96
C LEU A 103 -6.18 9.70 2.55
N ALA A 104 -5.59 10.69 1.87
CA ALA A 104 -4.91 10.52 0.58
C ALA A 104 -3.52 11.19 0.49
N ASP A 105 -3.21 12.17 1.32
CA ASP A 105 -1.97 12.97 1.31
C ASP A 105 -0.67 12.15 1.21
N SER A 106 -0.44 11.27 2.19
CA SER A 106 0.82 10.55 2.33
C SER A 106 1.05 9.45 1.29
N LEU A 107 0.01 9.03 0.56
CA LEU A 107 0.16 8.24 -0.68
C LEU A 107 1.07 8.98 -1.66
N TYR A 108 0.73 10.24 -1.98
CA TYR A 108 1.48 11.04 -2.93
C TYR A 108 2.81 11.55 -2.36
N GLU A 109 2.92 11.67 -1.03
CA GLU A 109 4.18 12.00 -0.36
C GLU A 109 5.20 10.86 -0.47
N TYR A 110 4.77 9.60 -0.33
CA TYR A 110 5.68 8.45 -0.29
C TYR A 110 6.22 8.08 -1.68
N LEU A 111 5.48 8.36 -2.77
CA LEU A 111 5.95 8.10 -4.13
C LEU A 111 7.34 8.73 -4.45
N PRO A 112 7.54 10.06 -4.37
CA PRO A 112 8.84 10.66 -4.62
C PRO A 112 9.88 10.31 -3.54
N LYS A 113 9.47 10.10 -2.29
CA LYS A 113 10.38 9.69 -1.22
C LYS A 113 10.95 8.30 -1.47
N MET A 114 10.15 7.36 -1.98
CA MET A 114 10.61 6.03 -2.36
C MET A 114 11.59 6.10 -3.53
N ALA A 115 11.31 6.93 -4.53
CA ALA A 115 12.23 7.17 -5.63
C ALA A 115 13.60 7.68 -5.12
N ILE A 116 13.60 8.62 -4.16
CA ILE A 116 14.84 9.12 -3.53
C ILE A 116 15.55 8.02 -2.72
N LEU A 117 14.82 7.28 -1.87
CA LEU A 117 15.38 6.22 -1.02
C LEU A 117 16.09 5.13 -1.84
N LEU A 118 15.62 4.88 -3.06
CA LEU A 118 16.11 3.81 -3.93
C LEU A 118 16.97 4.32 -5.08
N GLY A 119 17.33 5.61 -5.06
CA GLY A 119 18.24 6.21 -6.04
C GLY A 119 17.69 6.24 -7.46
N GLY A 120 16.39 6.51 -7.62
CA GLY A 120 15.72 6.62 -8.91
C GLY A 120 15.39 5.28 -9.57
N ARG A 121 15.55 4.15 -8.87
CA ARG A 121 15.30 2.80 -9.40
C ARG A 121 13.87 2.31 -9.21
N TRP A 122 12.94 3.19 -8.83
CA TRP A 122 11.54 2.82 -8.61
C TRP A 122 10.68 3.07 -9.84
N PHE A 123 10.05 1.99 -10.30
CA PHE A 123 9.14 1.94 -11.44
C PHE A 123 7.73 2.34 -10.99
N ILE A 124 7.48 3.63 -10.85
CA ILE A 124 6.17 4.21 -11.14
C ILE A 124 6.49 5.48 -11.94
N ILE A 125 6.49 5.37 -13.26
CA ILE A 125 6.63 6.50 -14.17
C ILE A 125 5.23 6.79 -14.74
N VAL A 126 4.85 8.06 -14.61
CA VAL A 126 3.66 8.73 -15.16
C VAL A 126 3.42 8.39 -16.62
#